data_AF-A0A5J4PMP5-F1
#
_entry.id   AF-A0A5J4PMP5-F1
#
_cell.length_a   1.000
_cell.length_b   1.000
_cell.length_c   1.000
_cell.angle_alpha   90.00
_cell.angle_beta   90.00
_cell.angle_gamma   90.00
#
_symmetry.space_group_name_H-M   'P 1'
#
loop_
_entity.id
_entity.type
_entity.pdbx_description
1 polymer ?
#
loop_
_entity_poly.entity_id
_entity_poly.type
_entity_poly.pdbx_seq_one_letter_code
_entity_poly.pdbx_strand_id
1 'polypeptide(L)'
;MNSTANNLDNEIEIIRSKTVVKNVVEELKLYISYYAKNGFRSIDLYPYSPVQVSMTVTDAEALEKGFTIRMKLDSDSTLNVSAAIPNGKKDREEMEKRFNSLPGIWVTPVGTLIFTFPQYETVANEEIGEVKEIEVIISRPSVVAKKCLANLDVQPSSKRTSTSIISISYKNSNKQYGEDFVNKLIEVYNWNANNSKNEIAEKTKEFIDERLQIINGELGSTEQQLQVFKQDAGLTNLNSDAQLALTENSAYEKKRVETEMQLSLIHYLSECVNEPQSRNRALPMNIGLEDKSLSELIVQYNQLIADRNRLSRTSSENNPAFVTLNGNIQSMLSS
;
A
#
# COMPACT_ATOMS: atom_id res chain seq x y z
N MET A 1 15.31 10.18 -23.04
CA MET A 1 14.78 11.45 -22.46
C MET A 1 13.30 11.39 -22.05
N ASN A 2 12.61 10.23 -22.12
CA ASN A 2 11.20 10.08 -21.73
C ASN A 2 10.97 9.49 -20.32
N SER A 3 12.03 9.12 -19.58
CA SER A 3 11.87 8.36 -18.34
C SER A 3 11.30 9.18 -17.17
N THR A 4 11.64 10.46 -17.05
CA THR A 4 11.18 11.31 -15.94
C THR A 4 9.73 11.77 -16.09
N ALA A 5 9.29 12.09 -17.32
CA ALA A 5 7.89 12.45 -17.59
C ALA A 5 6.96 11.24 -17.37
N ASN A 6 7.34 10.07 -17.90
CA ASN A 6 6.59 8.83 -17.69
C ASN A 6 6.53 8.44 -16.20
N ASN A 7 7.60 8.70 -15.43
CA ASN A 7 7.62 8.42 -14.01
C ASN A 7 6.66 9.37 -13.23
N LEU A 8 6.66 10.66 -13.55
CA LEU A 8 5.76 11.63 -12.90
C LEU A 8 4.28 11.34 -13.19
N ASP A 9 3.94 11.07 -14.45
CA ASP A 9 2.56 10.74 -14.85
C ASP A 9 2.08 9.45 -14.19
N ASN A 10 2.96 8.44 -14.07
CA ASN A 10 2.67 7.22 -13.32
C ASN A 10 2.39 7.52 -11.84
N GLU A 11 3.21 8.36 -11.19
CA GLU A 11 2.98 8.69 -9.78
C GLU A 11 1.68 9.47 -9.56
N ILE A 12 1.32 10.36 -10.47
CA ILE A 12 0.03 11.06 -10.43
C ILE A 12 -1.13 10.05 -10.51
N GLU A 13 -1.06 9.09 -11.43
CA GLU A 13 -2.07 8.04 -11.57
C GLU A 13 -2.14 7.12 -10.33
N ILE A 14 -1.00 6.80 -9.71
CA ILE A 14 -0.98 5.99 -8.50
C ILE A 14 -1.59 6.76 -7.32
N ILE A 15 -1.27 8.04 -7.13
CA ILE A 15 -1.88 8.89 -6.09
C ILE A 15 -3.40 8.97 -6.30
N ARG A 16 -3.85 9.13 -7.55
CA ARG A 16 -5.27 9.19 -7.92
C ARG A 16 -5.94 7.81 -8.04
N SER A 17 -5.27 6.74 -7.67
CA SER A 17 -5.84 5.40 -7.79
C SER A 17 -6.99 5.18 -6.80
N LYS A 18 -7.97 4.36 -7.20
CA LYS A 18 -9.20 4.14 -6.41
C LYS A 18 -8.92 3.54 -5.05
N THR A 19 -7.99 2.61 -4.94
CA THR A 19 -7.68 1.98 -3.65
C THR A 19 -6.86 2.90 -2.75
N VAL A 20 -5.94 3.71 -3.27
CA VAL A 20 -5.23 4.68 -2.41
C VAL A 20 -6.24 5.61 -1.76
N VAL A 21 -7.17 6.17 -2.53
CA VAL A 21 -8.24 7.02 -1.99
C VAL A 21 -9.24 6.23 -1.13
N LYS A 22 -9.55 4.97 -1.46
CA LYS A 22 -10.42 4.12 -0.64
C LYS A 22 -9.79 3.81 0.72
N ASN A 23 -8.51 3.49 0.77
CA ASN A 23 -7.78 3.26 2.02
C ASN A 23 -7.82 4.53 2.87
N VAL A 24 -7.64 5.72 2.29
CA VAL A 24 -7.82 6.99 3.03
C VAL A 24 -9.22 7.10 3.63
N VAL A 25 -10.26 6.78 2.84
CA VAL A 25 -11.66 6.78 3.31
C VAL A 25 -11.89 5.78 4.44
N GLU A 26 -11.26 4.61 4.39
CA GLU A 26 -11.38 3.57 5.41
C GLU A 26 -10.63 3.93 6.69
N GLU A 27 -9.38 4.37 6.58
CA GLU A 27 -8.51 4.78 7.70
C GLU A 27 -9.11 5.96 8.47
N LEU A 28 -9.61 6.98 7.76
CA LEU A 28 -10.28 8.13 8.37
C LEU A 28 -11.77 7.87 8.67
N LYS A 29 -12.29 6.70 8.32
CA LYS A 29 -13.72 6.33 8.45
C LYS A 29 -14.68 7.34 7.82
N LEU A 30 -14.28 8.00 6.73
CA LEU A 30 -15.06 9.03 6.02
C LEU A 30 -16.35 8.50 5.39
N TYR A 31 -16.52 7.17 5.37
CA TYR A 31 -17.75 6.51 4.97
C TYR A 31 -18.89 6.63 5.99
N ILE A 32 -18.61 7.17 7.18
CA ILE A 32 -19.60 7.57 8.19
C ILE A 32 -19.56 9.09 8.32
N SER A 33 -20.65 9.76 7.93
CA SER A 33 -20.77 11.23 7.99
C SER A 33 -21.76 11.64 9.06
N TYR A 34 -21.50 12.75 9.75
CA TYR A 34 -22.28 13.22 10.89
C TYR A 34 -22.79 14.63 10.63
N TYR A 35 -24.06 14.86 10.92
CA TYR A 35 -24.70 16.16 10.76
C TYR A 35 -25.56 16.51 11.96
N ALA A 36 -25.46 17.75 12.46
CA ALA A 36 -26.42 18.29 13.43
C ALA A 36 -27.56 18.98 12.69
N LYS A 37 -28.80 18.76 13.16
CA LYS A 37 -29.96 19.54 12.68
C LYS A 37 -30.09 20.82 13.48
N ASN A 38 -30.07 21.96 12.80
CA ASN A 38 -30.38 23.27 13.37
C ASN A 38 -31.47 23.95 12.51
N GLY A 39 -32.73 23.73 12.89
CA GLY A 39 -33.89 24.14 12.09
C GLY A 39 -33.88 23.49 10.70
N PHE A 40 -33.85 24.29 9.64
CA PHE A 40 -33.77 23.83 8.24
C PHE A 40 -32.34 23.59 7.74
N ARG A 41 -31.31 23.95 8.52
CA ARG A 41 -29.90 23.79 8.12
C ARG A 41 -29.33 22.51 8.73
N SER A 42 -28.52 21.80 7.94
CA SER A 42 -27.69 20.69 8.41
C SER A 42 -26.25 21.17 8.52
N ILE A 43 -25.64 20.99 9.68
CA ILE A 43 -24.26 21.39 9.97
C ILE A 43 -23.40 20.13 9.97
N ASP A 44 -22.35 20.10 9.16
CA ASP A 44 -21.36 19.01 9.17
C ASP A 44 -20.61 19.01 10.50
N LEU A 45 -20.59 17.86 11.15
CA LEU A 45 -19.95 17.66 12.44
C LEU A 45 -18.53 17.13 12.33
N TYR A 46 -17.99 16.86 11.14
CA TYR A 46 -16.61 16.38 11.03
C TYR A 46 -15.60 17.39 11.63
N PRO A 47 -14.59 16.97 12.40
CA PRO A 47 -14.28 15.58 12.82
C PRO A 47 -14.95 15.16 14.15
N TYR A 48 -15.76 16.03 14.76
CA TYR A 48 -16.26 15.90 16.13
C TYR A 48 -17.77 15.71 16.20
N SER A 49 -18.20 14.51 16.58
CA SER A 49 -19.60 14.23 16.94
C SER A 49 -19.72 13.85 18.42
N PRO A 50 -20.73 14.35 19.16
CA PRO A 50 -20.94 14.01 20.56
C PRO A 50 -21.31 12.53 20.76
N VAL A 51 -21.77 11.84 19.70
CA VAL A 51 -21.96 10.39 19.69
C VAL A 51 -21.34 9.84 18.42
N GLN A 52 -20.39 8.92 18.57
CA GLN A 52 -19.73 8.25 17.46
C GLN A 52 -20.42 6.92 17.15
N VAL A 53 -20.54 6.61 15.87
CA VAL A 53 -21.01 5.33 15.34
C VAL A 53 -19.86 4.63 14.65
N SER A 54 -19.73 3.34 14.87
CA SER A 54 -18.77 2.49 14.16
C SER A 54 -19.43 1.24 13.61
N MET A 55 -18.89 0.79 12.48
CA MET A 55 -19.27 -0.39 11.73
C MET A 55 -17.97 -0.99 11.17
N THR A 56 -17.93 -2.29 10.89
CA THR A 56 -16.77 -2.87 10.20
C THR A 56 -16.71 -2.36 8.76
N VAL A 57 -15.51 -2.17 8.23
CA VAL A 57 -15.30 -1.78 6.83
C VAL A 57 -15.90 -2.82 5.87
N THR A 58 -15.80 -4.10 6.22
CA THR A 58 -16.38 -5.21 5.44
C THR A 58 -17.89 -5.09 5.32
N ASP A 59 -18.59 -4.85 6.43
CA ASP A 59 -20.05 -4.68 6.43
C ASP A 59 -20.44 -3.42 5.63
N ALA A 60 -19.71 -2.31 5.83
CA ALA A 60 -19.97 -1.07 5.11
C ALA A 60 -19.74 -1.21 3.59
N GLU A 61 -18.72 -1.96 3.16
CA GLU A 61 -18.45 -2.23 1.75
C GLU A 61 -19.49 -3.16 1.10
N ALA A 62 -20.13 -4.03 1.89
CA ALA A 62 -21.20 -4.91 1.43
C ALA A 62 -22.54 -4.18 1.19
N LEU A 63 -22.69 -2.93 1.66
CA LEU A 63 -23.91 -2.16 1.47
C LEU A 63 -24.22 -1.93 -0.02
N GLU A 64 -25.43 -2.30 -0.46
CA GLU A 64 -25.94 -1.93 -1.78
C GLU A 64 -26.14 -0.42 -1.90
N LYS A 65 -26.69 0.19 -0.85
CA LYS A 65 -26.91 1.63 -0.71
C LYS A 65 -26.67 2.05 0.73
N GLY A 66 -26.15 3.26 0.91
CA GLY A 66 -26.02 3.86 2.23
C GLY A 66 -27.38 4.07 2.90
N PHE A 67 -27.36 4.19 4.22
CA PHE A 67 -28.53 4.40 5.05
C PHE A 67 -28.27 5.47 6.11
N THR A 68 -29.38 5.99 6.65
CA THR A 68 -29.36 7.09 7.60
C THR A 68 -29.82 6.60 8.96
N ILE A 69 -29.10 7.02 9.99
CA ILE A 69 -29.40 6.82 11.40
C ILE A 69 -29.69 8.20 11.99
N ARG A 70 -30.81 8.34 12.67
CA ARG A 70 -31.17 9.52 13.45
C ARG A 70 -30.97 9.21 14.92
N MET A 71 -30.22 10.04 15.61
CA MET A 71 -29.91 9.90 17.02
C MET A 71 -30.39 11.12 17.77
N LYS A 72 -31.02 10.89 18.91
CA LYS A 72 -31.39 11.93 19.87
C LYS A 72 -30.72 11.65 21.21
N LEU A 73 -29.84 12.54 21.63
CA LEU A 73 -29.15 12.47 22.91
C LEU A 73 -29.91 13.31 23.94
N ASP A 74 -30.42 12.66 24.98
CA ASP A 74 -31.10 13.32 26.08
C ASP A 74 -30.09 13.77 27.15
N SER A 75 -30.49 14.70 28.01
CA SER A 75 -29.64 15.30 29.05
C SER A 75 -29.14 14.31 30.10
N ASP A 76 -29.79 13.17 30.24
CA ASP A 76 -29.42 12.07 31.14
C ASP A 76 -28.43 11.07 30.47
N SER A 77 -27.89 11.43 29.30
CA SER A 77 -27.03 10.57 28.46
C SER A 77 -27.75 9.35 27.86
N THR A 78 -29.08 9.31 27.89
CA THR A 78 -29.87 8.34 27.11
C THR A 78 -29.76 8.66 25.63
N LEU A 79 -29.50 7.63 24.81
CA LEU A 79 -29.48 7.74 23.35
C LEU A 79 -30.69 7.01 22.76
N ASN A 80 -31.55 7.75 22.07
CA ASN A 80 -32.61 7.18 21.24
C ASN A 80 -32.15 7.16 19.78
N VAL A 81 -32.19 5.99 19.15
CA VAL A 81 -31.72 5.78 17.77
C VAL A 81 -32.87 5.27 16.91
N SER A 82 -33.10 5.89 15.76
CA SER A 82 -33.98 5.38 14.71
C SER A 82 -33.24 5.28 13.38
N ALA A 83 -33.43 4.20 12.64
CA ALA A 83 -32.75 3.98 11.37
C ALA A 83 -33.66 3.26 10.37
N ALA A 84 -33.55 3.64 9.08
CA ALA A 84 -34.20 2.94 7.98
C ALA A 84 -33.18 1.98 7.35
N ILE A 85 -33.09 0.76 7.89
CA ILE A 85 -32.01 -0.20 7.59
C ILE A 85 -32.39 -1.05 6.37
N PRO A 86 -31.49 -1.26 5.38
CA PRO A 86 -31.74 -2.18 4.28
C PRO A 86 -31.97 -3.62 4.77
N ASN A 87 -33.03 -4.29 4.31
CA ASN A 87 -33.34 -5.68 4.67
C ASN A 87 -33.36 -6.62 3.45
N GLY A 88 -32.23 -6.71 2.73
CA GLY A 88 -31.98 -7.72 1.69
C GLY A 88 -32.86 -7.70 0.41
N LYS A 89 -33.98 -6.95 0.37
CA LYS A 89 -34.92 -6.92 -0.76
C LYS A 89 -35.54 -5.54 -0.99
N LYS A 90 -34.78 -4.55 -1.48
CA LYS A 90 -35.24 -3.18 -1.87
C LYS A 90 -36.01 -2.34 -0.82
N ASP A 91 -36.61 -2.94 0.18
CA ASP A 91 -37.34 -2.33 1.27
C ASP A 91 -36.38 -1.99 2.41
N ARG A 92 -36.68 -0.87 3.07
CA ARG A 92 -36.00 -0.45 4.29
C ARG A 92 -36.94 -0.72 5.45
N GLU A 93 -36.41 -1.34 6.49
CA GLU A 93 -37.13 -1.54 7.73
C GLU A 93 -36.83 -0.36 8.67
N GLU A 94 -37.86 0.35 9.10
CA GLU A 94 -37.71 1.33 10.16
C GLU A 94 -37.55 0.59 11.49
N MET A 95 -36.42 0.80 12.13
CA MET A 95 -36.09 0.19 13.40
C MET A 95 -35.69 1.27 14.40
N GLU A 96 -36.03 1.03 15.67
CA GLU A 96 -35.68 1.92 16.77
C GLU A 96 -34.99 1.16 17.90
N LYS A 97 -34.06 1.83 18.58
CA LYS A 97 -33.38 1.30 19.74
C LYS A 97 -33.06 2.41 20.73
N ARG A 98 -33.32 2.14 22.01
CA ARG A 98 -32.95 3.01 23.12
C ARG A 98 -31.76 2.43 23.88
N PHE A 99 -30.79 3.28 24.19
CA PHE A 99 -29.65 2.97 25.04
C PHE A 99 -29.66 3.88 26.27
N ASN A 100 -29.72 3.28 27.46
CA ASN A 100 -29.66 4.04 28.73
C ASN A 100 -28.21 4.40 29.12
N SER A 101 -27.21 3.83 28.42
CA SER A 101 -25.79 4.10 28.60
C SER A 101 -25.01 3.70 27.36
N LEU A 102 -23.86 4.34 27.11
CA LEU A 102 -22.90 3.95 26.07
C LEU A 102 -21.64 3.32 26.70
N PRO A 103 -20.98 2.35 26.05
CA PRO A 103 -21.16 1.91 24.66
C PRO A 103 -22.47 1.13 24.42
N GLY A 104 -23.15 1.44 23.32
CA GLY A 104 -24.36 0.76 22.87
C GLY A 104 -24.06 -0.13 21.67
N ILE A 105 -24.55 -1.37 21.66
CA ILE A 105 -24.37 -2.30 20.53
C ILE A 105 -25.72 -2.59 19.88
N TRP A 106 -25.80 -2.48 18.57
CA TRP A 106 -26.98 -2.83 17.77
C TRP A 106 -26.62 -3.79 16.65
N VAL A 107 -27.06 -5.04 16.77
CA VAL A 107 -26.99 -6.02 15.68
C VAL A 107 -28.12 -5.74 14.69
N THR A 108 -27.79 -5.59 13.42
CA THR A 108 -28.73 -5.27 12.34
C THR A 108 -28.53 -6.24 11.17
N PRO A 109 -29.47 -6.35 10.22
CA PRO A 109 -29.31 -7.19 9.04
C PRO A 109 -28.08 -6.85 8.16
N VAL A 110 -27.57 -5.63 8.25
CA VAL A 110 -26.42 -5.15 7.46
C VAL A 110 -25.10 -5.14 8.22
N GLY A 111 -25.08 -5.68 9.45
CA GLY A 111 -23.88 -5.72 10.30
C GLY A 111 -24.14 -5.16 11.70
N THR A 112 -23.06 -5.05 12.48
CA THR A 112 -23.15 -4.54 13.86
C THR A 112 -22.76 -3.07 13.93
N LEU A 113 -23.61 -2.27 14.56
CA LEU A 113 -23.37 -0.86 14.86
C LEU A 113 -22.98 -0.72 16.34
N ILE A 114 -21.92 0.03 16.59
CA ILE A 114 -21.46 0.35 17.95
C ILE A 114 -21.49 1.87 18.13
N PHE A 115 -22.16 2.31 19.20
CA PHE A 115 -22.35 3.71 19.57
C PHE A 115 -21.50 4.03 20.80
N THR A 116 -20.69 5.08 20.74
CA THR A 116 -19.78 5.46 21.83
C THR A 116 -19.76 6.97 22.04
N PHE A 117 -19.44 7.40 23.26
CA PHE A 117 -18.98 8.77 23.47
C PHE A 117 -17.55 8.92 22.93
N PRO A 118 -17.19 10.11 22.40
CA PRO A 118 -15.81 10.39 22.00
C PRO A 118 -14.87 10.32 23.20
N GLN A 119 -13.64 9.85 22.98
CA GLN A 119 -12.62 9.69 24.04
C GLN A 119 -11.96 11.01 24.45
N TYR A 120 -12.13 12.08 23.67
CA TYR A 120 -11.65 13.41 23.95
C TYR A 120 -12.85 14.35 24.17
N GLU A 121 -12.68 15.37 25.01
CA GLU A 121 -13.68 16.43 25.15
C GLU A 121 -13.95 17.03 23.76
N THR A 122 -15.17 16.84 23.25
CA THR A 122 -15.59 17.56 22.05
C THR A 122 -15.55 19.02 22.41
N VAL A 123 -14.62 19.77 21.83
CA VAL A 123 -14.68 21.23 21.87
C VAL A 123 -16.03 21.57 21.27
N ALA A 124 -16.98 21.96 22.12
CA ALA A 124 -18.25 22.47 21.67
C ALA A 124 -17.90 23.63 20.77
N ASN A 125 -18.13 23.46 19.47
CA ASN A 125 -17.95 24.55 18.53
C ASN A 125 -18.94 25.61 19.00
N GLU A 126 -18.46 26.76 19.49
CA GLU A 126 -19.30 27.78 20.15
C GLU A 126 -20.48 28.23 19.25
N GLU A 127 -20.34 28.04 17.94
CA GLU A 127 -21.35 28.29 16.90
C GLU A 127 -22.48 27.24 16.81
N ILE A 128 -22.28 26.02 17.30
CA ILE A 128 -23.19 24.88 17.06
C ILE A 128 -24.17 24.67 18.23
N GLY A 129 -23.85 25.16 19.43
CA GLY A 129 -24.71 25.00 20.62
C GLY A 129 -24.86 23.55 21.09
N GLU A 130 -25.88 23.27 21.92
CA GLU A 130 -26.14 21.93 22.45
C GLU A 130 -26.74 21.02 21.35
N VAL A 131 -25.91 20.14 20.76
CA VAL A 131 -26.33 19.21 19.71
C VAL A 131 -27.13 18.05 20.31
N LYS A 132 -28.46 18.11 20.18
CA LYS A 132 -29.37 17.05 20.66
C LYS A 132 -29.80 16.07 19.58
N GLU A 133 -29.89 16.52 18.33
CA GLU A 133 -30.32 15.71 17.20
C GLU A 133 -29.20 15.58 16.17
N ILE A 134 -28.78 14.34 15.92
CA ILE A 134 -27.66 13.98 15.06
C ILE A 134 -28.17 13.05 13.97
N GLU A 135 -27.86 13.38 12.73
CA GLU A 135 -28.08 12.52 11.58
C GLU A 135 -26.74 11.92 11.13
N VAL A 136 -26.66 10.60 11.10
CA VAL A 136 -25.49 9.84 10.68
C VAL A 136 -25.80 9.12 9.39
N ILE A 137 -24.93 9.28 8.39
CA ILE A 137 -25.04 8.59 7.10
C ILE A 137 -23.90 7.60 6.99
N ILE A 138 -24.23 6.32 6.90
CA ILE A 138 -23.26 5.26 6.61
C ILE A 138 -23.37 4.93 5.13
N SER A 139 -22.27 5.07 4.40
CA SER A 139 -22.16 4.82 2.97
C SER A 139 -21.16 3.71 2.68
N ARG A 140 -21.24 3.15 1.47
CA ARG A 140 -20.24 2.21 0.97
C ARG A 140 -18.89 2.92 0.77
N PRO A 141 -17.76 2.45 1.37
CA PRO A 141 -16.45 3.09 1.24
C PRO A 141 -16.03 3.35 -0.20
N SER A 142 -16.18 2.39 -1.11
CA SER A 142 -15.86 2.57 -2.53
C SER A 142 -16.68 3.65 -3.24
N VAL A 143 -17.92 3.90 -2.83
CA VAL A 143 -18.75 4.99 -3.36
C VAL A 143 -18.25 6.34 -2.85
N VAL A 144 -17.86 6.41 -1.58
CA VAL A 144 -17.27 7.62 -0.99
C VAL A 144 -15.92 7.92 -1.61
N ALA A 145 -15.07 6.92 -1.82
CA ALA A 145 -13.79 7.06 -2.51
C ALA A 145 -13.96 7.63 -3.93
N LYS A 146 -14.99 7.20 -4.68
CA LYS A 146 -15.31 7.78 -5.99
C LYS A 146 -15.70 9.26 -5.90
N LYS A 147 -16.43 9.67 -4.86
CA LYS A 147 -16.76 11.08 -4.61
C LYS A 147 -15.50 11.88 -4.25
N CYS A 148 -14.64 11.34 -3.39
CA CYS A 148 -13.37 11.96 -3.04
C CYS A 148 -12.50 12.16 -4.29
N LEU A 149 -12.38 11.13 -5.15
CA LEU A 149 -11.65 11.23 -6.42
C LEU A 149 -12.16 12.34 -7.34
N ALA A 150 -13.48 12.55 -7.39
CA ALA A 150 -14.06 13.61 -8.20
C ALA A 150 -13.72 15.03 -7.69
N ASN A 151 -13.37 15.15 -6.41
CA ASN A 151 -12.98 16.41 -5.76
C ASN A 151 -11.46 16.54 -5.55
N LEU A 152 -10.69 15.51 -5.92
CA LEU A 152 -9.24 15.45 -5.81
C LEU A 152 -8.62 15.84 -7.15
N ASP A 153 -7.81 16.88 -7.13
CA ASP A 153 -7.00 17.32 -8.26
C ASP A 153 -5.52 17.10 -7.94
N VAL A 154 -4.83 16.37 -8.82
CA VAL A 154 -3.40 16.05 -8.71
C VAL A 154 -2.79 16.34 -10.06
N GLN A 155 -1.88 17.31 -10.09
CA GLN A 155 -1.26 17.78 -11.33
C GLN A 155 0.18 18.24 -11.08
N PRO A 156 1.04 18.26 -12.10
CA PRO A 156 2.37 18.86 -11.99
C PRO A 156 2.24 20.34 -11.59
N SER A 157 3.12 20.81 -10.72
CA SER A 157 3.11 22.23 -10.27
C SER A 157 3.49 23.21 -11.38
N SER A 158 4.11 22.74 -12.46
CA SER A 158 4.42 23.50 -13.65
C SER A 158 4.18 22.65 -14.90
N LYS A 159 3.66 23.29 -15.96
CA LYS A 159 3.51 22.68 -17.29
C LYS A 159 4.86 22.47 -18.01
N ARG A 160 5.98 22.90 -17.41
CA ARG A 160 7.32 22.62 -17.92
C ARG A 160 7.75 21.25 -17.44
N THR A 161 8.10 20.37 -18.36
CA THR A 161 8.42 18.95 -18.20
C THR A 161 9.62 18.63 -17.31
N SER A 162 10.21 19.62 -16.63
CA SER A 162 11.45 19.52 -15.86
C SER A 162 11.24 19.57 -14.34
N THR A 163 10.01 19.79 -13.85
CA THR A 163 9.73 19.89 -12.40
C THR A 163 9.08 18.62 -11.87
N SER A 164 9.77 17.90 -10.98
CA SER A 164 9.26 16.70 -10.28
C SER A 164 8.33 17.03 -9.09
N ILE A 165 7.64 18.17 -9.13
CA ILE A 165 6.80 18.63 -8.03
C ILE A 165 5.34 18.44 -8.42
N ILE A 166 4.59 17.72 -7.59
CA ILE A 166 3.15 17.48 -7.75
C ILE A 166 2.39 18.42 -6.81
N SER A 167 1.40 19.12 -7.36
CA SER A 167 0.41 19.86 -6.59
C SER A 167 -0.80 18.98 -6.35
N ILE A 168 -1.21 18.86 -5.09
CA ILE A 168 -2.39 18.10 -4.65
C ILE A 168 -3.37 19.10 -4.06
N SER A 169 -4.61 19.11 -4.54
CA SER A 169 -5.68 19.91 -3.97
C SER A 169 -6.96 19.10 -3.83
N TYR A 170 -7.70 19.37 -2.75
CA TYR A 170 -8.95 18.69 -2.46
C TYR A 170 -10.04 19.69 -2.12
N LYS A 171 -11.16 19.63 -2.84
CA LYS A 171 -12.30 20.53 -2.64
C LYS A 171 -13.28 19.94 -1.63
N ASN A 172 -13.49 20.65 -0.51
CA ASN A 172 -14.48 20.28 0.49
C ASN A 172 -15.12 21.52 1.15
N SER A 173 -16.33 21.37 1.67
CA SER A 173 -17.01 22.40 2.46
C SER A 173 -16.43 22.55 3.86
N ASN A 174 -15.85 21.48 4.40
CA ASN A 174 -15.18 21.44 5.69
C ASN A 174 -13.67 21.48 5.49
N LYS A 175 -13.02 22.52 6.02
CA LYS A 175 -11.58 22.74 5.89
C LYS A 175 -10.78 21.62 6.56
N GLN A 176 -11.14 21.23 7.79
CA GLN A 176 -10.45 20.18 8.53
C GLN A 176 -10.54 18.84 7.79
N TYR A 177 -11.72 18.51 7.24
CA TYR A 177 -11.90 17.32 6.41
C TYR A 177 -10.89 17.32 5.25
N GLY A 178 -10.76 18.45 4.54
CA GLY A 178 -9.85 18.54 3.41
C GLY A 178 -8.39 18.38 3.80
N GLU A 179 -7.98 18.98 4.91
CA GLU A 179 -6.62 18.86 5.46
C GLU A 179 -6.31 17.41 5.87
N ASP A 180 -7.19 16.78 6.64
CA ASP A 180 -7.02 15.39 7.09
C ASP A 180 -6.97 14.43 5.90
N PHE A 181 -7.83 14.63 4.91
CA PHE A 181 -7.86 13.81 3.70
C PHE A 181 -6.53 13.89 2.94
N VAL A 182 -6.01 15.09 2.68
CA VAL A 182 -4.74 15.25 1.94
C VAL A 182 -3.57 14.70 2.74
N ASN A 183 -3.52 14.94 4.06
CA ASN A 183 -2.46 14.41 4.92
C ASN A 183 -2.46 12.88 4.91
N LYS A 184 -3.63 12.25 5.10
CA LYS A 184 -3.75 10.79 5.08
C LYS A 184 -3.47 10.21 3.69
N LEU A 185 -3.85 10.91 2.62
CA LEU A 185 -3.53 10.49 1.24
C LEU A 185 -2.02 10.33 1.03
N ILE A 186 -1.24 11.31 1.50
CA ILE A 186 0.23 11.26 1.42
C ILE A 186 0.78 10.12 2.28
N GLU A 187 0.25 9.95 3.50
CA GLU A 187 0.66 8.87 4.40
C GLU A 187 0.43 7.47 3.80
N VAL A 188 -0.78 7.21 3.30
CA VAL A 188 -1.14 5.95 2.65
C VAL A 188 -0.30 5.70 1.40
N TYR A 189 -0.08 6.73 0.59
CA TYR A 189 0.80 6.65 -0.58
C TYR A 189 2.24 6.25 -0.19
N ASN A 190 2.81 6.91 0.81
CA ASN A 190 4.17 6.63 1.28
C ASN A 190 4.30 5.23 1.87
N TRP A 191 3.28 4.79 2.63
CA TRP A 191 3.25 3.44 3.18
C TRP A 191 3.23 2.37 2.08
N ASN A 192 2.41 2.56 1.04
CA ASN A 192 2.39 1.67 -0.12
C ASN A 192 3.74 1.64 -0.86
N ALA A 193 4.39 2.80 -1.04
CA ALA A 193 5.70 2.88 -1.67
C ALA A 193 6.78 2.14 -0.86
N ASN A 194 6.75 2.24 0.47
CA ASN A 194 7.67 1.52 1.35
C ASN A 194 7.43 0.01 1.31
N ASN A 195 6.18 -0.45 1.27
CA ASN A 195 5.87 -1.88 1.14
C ASN A 195 6.42 -2.47 -0.16
N SER A 196 6.34 -1.76 -1.29
CA SER A 196 6.98 -2.21 -2.54
C SER A 196 8.50 -2.34 -2.41
N LYS A 197 9.16 -1.43 -1.67
CA LYS A 197 10.61 -1.54 -1.41
C LYS A 197 10.94 -2.74 -0.53
N ASN A 198 10.11 -3.02 0.48
CA ASN A 198 10.28 -4.18 1.35
C ASN A 198 10.14 -5.48 0.57
N GLU A 199 9.21 -5.56 -0.39
CA GLU A 199 9.04 -6.73 -1.27
C GLU A 199 10.30 -7.01 -2.10
N ILE A 200 10.93 -5.98 -2.68
CA ILE A 200 12.21 -6.11 -3.40
C ILE A 200 13.33 -6.57 -2.46
N ALA A 201 13.40 -6.01 -1.25
CA ALA A 201 14.42 -6.37 -0.26
C ALA A 201 14.27 -7.84 0.19
N GLU A 202 13.04 -8.30 0.39
CA GLU A 202 12.73 -9.70 0.71
C GLU A 202 13.18 -10.64 -0.41
N LYS A 203 12.89 -10.33 -1.68
CA LYS A 203 13.38 -11.11 -2.83
C LYS A 203 14.89 -11.09 -2.98
N THR A 204 15.52 -9.96 -2.65
CA THR A 204 16.99 -9.87 -2.62
C THR A 204 17.56 -10.79 -1.54
N LYS A 205 16.94 -10.83 -0.36
CA LYS A 205 17.36 -11.71 0.73
C LYS A 205 17.18 -13.19 0.36
N GLU A 206 16.00 -13.58 -0.15
CA GLU A 206 15.73 -14.96 -0.57
C GLU A 206 16.80 -15.46 -1.55
N PHE A 207 17.13 -14.66 -2.58
CA PHE A 207 18.17 -15.00 -3.55
C PHE A 207 19.56 -15.16 -2.91
N ILE A 208 19.94 -14.27 -1.98
CA ILE A 208 21.24 -14.36 -1.29
C ILE A 208 21.31 -15.60 -0.40
N ASP A 209 20.25 -15.89 0.36
CA ASP A 209 20.19 -17.03 1.27
C ASP A 209 20.31 -18.35 0.49
N GLU A 210 19.61 -18.48 -0.64
CA GLU A 210 19.73 -19.64 -1.56
C GLU A 210 21.16 -19.79 -2.10
N ARG A 211 21.78 -18.69 -2.53
CA ARG A 211 23.15 -18.75 -3.08
C ARG A 211 24.20 -19.06 -2.00
N LEU A 212 24.05 -18.52 -0.79
CA LEU A 212 24.95 -18.83 0.33
C LEU A 212 24.92 -20.32 0.67
N GLN A 213 23.76 -20.99 0.57
CA GLN A 213 23.68 -22.44 0.78
C GLN A 213 24.49 -23.22 -0.26
N ILE A 214 24.38 -22.85 -1.54
CA ILE A 214 25.14 -23.51 -2.63
C ILE A 214 26.65 -23.29 -2.44
N ILE A 215 27.07 -22.04 -2.21
CA ILE A 215 28.50 -21.70 -2.02
C ILE A 215 29.08 -22.41 -0.79
N ASN A 216 28.37 -22.46 0.33
CA ASN A 216 28.87 -23.16 1.52
C ASN A 216 29.04 -24.67 1.28
N GLY A 217 28.16 -25.27 0.47
CA GLY A 217 28.31 -26.65 0.02
C GLY A 217 29.55 -26.84 -0.87
N GLU A 218 29.75 -25.95 -1.84
CA GLU A 218 30.88 -25.98 -2.78
C GLU A 218 32.21 -25.74 -2.05
N LEU A 219 32.34 -24.69 -1.25
CA LEU A 219 33.56 -24.37 -0.48
C LEU A 219 33.90 -25.47 0.53
N GLY A 220 32.92 -26.03 1.24
CA GLY A 220 33.16 -27.15 2.15
C GLY A 220 33.75 -28.37 1.41
N SER A 221 33.24 -28.65 0.21
CA SER A 221 33.80 -29.72 -0.64
C SER A 221 35.21 -29.41 -1.13
N THR A 222 35.49 -28.16 -1.50
CA THR A 222 36.80 -27.73 -2.01
C THR A 222 37.86 -27.64 -0.91
N GLU A 223 37.53 -27.13 0.28
CA GLU A 223 38.44 -27.13 1.43
C GLU A 223 38.81 -28.54 1.85
N GLN A 224 37.84 -29.46 1.83
CA GLN A 224 38.06 -30.86 2.12
C GLN A 224 38.96 -31.51 1.04
N GLN A 225 38.75 -31.21 -0.25
CA GLN A 225 39.64 -31.64 -1.33
C GLN A 225 41.07 -31.07 -1.19
N LEU A 226 41.19 -29.80 -0.81
CA LEU A 226 42.49 -29.15 -0.59
C LEU A 226 43.23 -29.74 0.61
N GLN A 227 42.51 -30.06 1.69
CA GLN A 227 43.07 -30.72 2.87
C GLN A 227 43.58 -32.12 2.52
N VAL A 228 42.80 -32.91 1.78
CA VAL A 228 43.21 -34.23 1.30
C VAL A 228 44.46 -34.11 0.43
N PHE A 229 44.48 -33.17 -0.53
CA PHE A 229 45.66 -32.93 -1.36
C PHE A 229 46.90 -32.56 -0.54
N LYS A 230 46.76 -31.68 0.46
CA LYS A 230 47.87 -31.28 1.36
C LYS A 230 48.39 -32.47 2.18
N GLN A 231 47.49 -33.34 2.64
CA GLN A 231 47.83 -34.53 3.41
C GLN A 231 48.53 -35.58 2.55
N ASP A 232 48.01 -35.84 1.35
CA ASP A 232 48.56 -36.82 0.39
C ASP A 232 49.91 -36.39 -0.17
N ALA A 233 50.10 -35.08 -0.42
CA ALA A 233 51.34 -34.53 -0.93
C ALA A 233 52.38 -34.23 0.17
N GLY A 234 52.07 -34.46 1.46
CA GLY A 234 53.01 -34.25 2.58
C GLY A 234 53.43 -32.79 2.80
N LEU A 235 52.59 -31.82 2.40
CA LEU A 235 52.91 -30.38 2.31
C LEU A 235 52.84 -29.63 3.66
N THR A 236 53.17 -30.28 4.78
CA THR A 236 53.04 -29.69 6.13
C THR A 236 54.08 -28.61 6.45
N ASN A 237 55.16 -28.49 5.66
CA ASN A 237 56.14 -27.40 5.72
C ASN A 237 56.18 -26.70 4.36
N LEU A 238 55.47 -25.58 4.23
CA LEU A 238 55.36 -24.83 2.99
C LEU A 238 56.58 -23.90 2.83
N ASN A 239 57.40 -24.15 1.80
CA ASN A 239 58.38 -23.16 1.34
C ASN A 239 57.63 -21.92 0.81
N SER A 240 58.29 -20.75 0.71
CA SER A 240 57.70 -19.48 0.24
C SER A 240 56.86 -19.60 -1.03
N ASP A 241 57.29 -20.45 -1.98
CA ASP A 241 56.59 -20.67 -3.24
C ASP A 241 55.24 -21.40 -3.05
N ALA A 242 55.15 -22.30 -2.07
CA ALA A 242 53.92 -23.01 -1.77
C ALA A 242 52.91 -22.11 -1.03
N GLN A 243 53.39 -21.14 -0.25
CA GLN A 243 52.53 -20.11 0.35
C GLN A 243 52.02 -19.10 -0.69
N LEU A 244 52.85 -18.78 -1.69
CA LEU A 244 52.47 -17.93 -2.82
C LEU A 244 51.41 -18.62 -3.69
N ALA A 245 51.62 -19.90 -4.02
CA ALA A 245 50.64 -20.71 -4.76
C ALA A 245 49.29 -20.84 -4.02
N LEU A 246 49.29 -21.01 -2.69
CA LEU A 246 48.05 -21.04 -1.91
C LEU A 246 47.29 -19.71 -1.93
N THR A 247 48.02 -18.59 -1.90
CA THR A 247 47.42 -17.25 -1.97
C THR A 247 46.80 -16.99 -3.35
N GLU A 248 47.51 -17.35 -4.41
CA GLU A 248 46.99 -17.28 -5.78
C GLU A 248 45.77 -18.18 -5.95
N ASN A 249 45.81 -19.41 -5.43
CA ASN A 249 44.70 -20.34 -5.53
C ASN A 249 43.47 -19.83 -4.77
N SER A 250 43.65 -19.26 -3.58
CA SER A 250 42.56 -18.61 -2.84
C SER A 250 41.96 -17.42 -3.60
N ALA A 251 42.77 -16.63 -4.30
CA ALA A 251 42.30 -15.54 -5.14
C ALA A 251 41.52 -16.06 -6.37
N TYR A 252 41.98 -17.13 -7.00
CA TYR A 252 41.28 -17.83 -8.09
C TYR A 252 39.93 -18.39 -7.63
N GLU A 253 39.90 -19.03 -6.46
CA GLU A 253 38.67 -19.54 -5.84
C GLU A 253 37.66 -18.42 -5.62
N LYS A 254 38.12 -17.29 -5.05
CA LYS A 254 37.25 -16.11 -4.89
C LYS A 254 36.70 -15.64 -6.23
N LYS A 255 37.52 -15.58 -7.28
CA LYS A 255 37.05 -15.16 -8.61
C LYS A 255 36.07 -16.17 -9.21
N ARG A 256 36.27 -17.47 -9.00
CA ARG A 256 35.32 -18.51 -9.43
C ARG A 256 33.96 -18.34 -8.78
N VAL A 257 33.93 -18.14 -7.45
CA VAL A 257 32.68 -17.88 -6.70
C VAL A 257 31.98 -16.62 -7.18
N GLU A 258 32.73 -15.53 -7.45
CA GLU A 258 32.16 -14.30 -8.04
C GLU A 258 31.52 -14.58 -9.42
N THR A 259 32.20 -15.32 -10.30
CA THR A 259 31.68 -15.66 -11.64
C THR A 259 30.47 -16.59 -11.56
N GLU A 260 30.46 -17.57 -10.66
CA GLU A 260 29.30 -18.45 -10.47
C GLU A 260 28.09 -17.69 -9.92
N MET A 261 28.30 -16.71 -9.04
CA MET A 261 27.22 -15.81 -8.58
C MET A 261 26.63 -15.01 -9.73
N GLN A 262 27.47 -14.50 -10.64
CA GLN A 262 27.02 -13.81 -11.86
C GLN A 262 26.22 -14.76 -12.78
N LEU A 263 26.70 -15.98 -13.01
CA LEU A 263 25.99 -16.99 -13.81
C LEU A 263 24.64 -17.37 -13.19
N SER A 264 24.59 -17.58 -11.88
CA SER A 264 23.36 -17.89 -11.15
C SER A 264 22.32 -16.79 -11.30
N LEU A 265 22.75 -15.53 -11.27
CA LEU A 265 21.83 -14.43 -11.54
C LEU A 265 21.33 -14.44 -12.98
N ILE A 266 22.21 -14.66 -13.97
CA ILE A 266 21.80 -14.74 -15.37
C ILE A 266 20.76 -15.86 -15.56
N HIS A 267 20.95 -17.01 -14.89
CA HIS A 267 19.96 -18.09 -14.90
C HIS A 267 18.64 -17.67 -14.24
N TYR A 268 18.67 -17.07 -13.06
CA TYR A 268 17.47 -16.55 -12.39
C TYR A 268 16.72 -15.52 -13.23
N LEU A 269 17.44 -14.62 -13.89
CA LEU A 269 16.86 -13.65 -14.84
C LEU A 269 16.23 -14.36 -16.04
N SER A 270 16.92 -15.36 -16.60
CA SER A 270 16.41 -16.16 -17.71
C SER A 270 15.12 -16.90 -17.32
N GLU A 271 15.05 -17.49 -16.13
CA GLU A 271 13.84 -18.12 -15.60
C GLU A 271 12.70 -17.10 -15.45
N CYS A 272 12.98 -15.93 -14.87
CA CYS A 272 11.99 -14.85 -14.72
C CYS A 272 11.42 -14.37 -16.07
N VAL A 273 12.26 -14.29 -17.11
CA VAL A 273 11.84 -13.90 -18.47
C VAL A 273 11.01 -15.00 -19.13
N ASN A 274 11.43 -16.25 -18.99
CA ASN A 274 10.82 -17.38 -19.71
C ASN A 274 9.51 -17.84 -19.06
N GLU A 275 9.37 -17.76 -17.74
CA GLU A 275 8.18 -18.21 -17.02
C GLU A 275 7.08 -17.14 -16.93
N PRO A 276 5.87 -17.36 -17.48
CA PRO A 276 4.78 -16.39 -17.45
C PRO A 276 4.36 -15.93 -16.05
N GLN A 277 4.50 -16.81 -15.04
CA GLN A 277 4.15 -16.53 -13.65
C GLN A 277 5.22 -15.70 -12.92
N SER A 278 6.47 -15.76 -13.41
CA SER A 278 7.63 -15.11 -12.81
C SER A 278 7.95 -13.76 -13.48
N ARG A 279 7.44 -13.51 -14.70
CA ARG A 279 7.53 -12.24 -15.45
C ARG A 279 6.97 -11.00 -14.76
N ASN A 280 6.26 -11.17 -13.64
CA ASN A 280 5.66 -10.08 -12.86
C ASN A 280 6.24 -9.95 -11.45
N ARG A 281 7.37 -10.60 -11.16
CA ARG A 281 7.99 -10.60 -9.83
C ARG A 281 9.16 -9.63 -9.78
N ALA A 282 9.41 -9.07 -8.60
CA ALA A 282 10.61 -8.29 -8.36
C ALA A 282 11.86 -9.17 -8.47
N LEU A 283 12.91 -8.59 -9.05
CA LEU A 283 14.24 -9.17 -9.18
C LEU A 283 15.15 -8.67 -8.05
N PRO A 284 16.11 -9.49 -7.60
CA PRO A 284 17.12 -9.06 -6.62
C PRO A 284 17.99 -7.93 -7.19
N MET A 285 18.39 -6.97 -6.34
CA MET A 285 19.30 -5.87 -6.72
C MET A 285 20.61 -5.91 -5.93
N ASN A 286 21.65 -5.26 -6.48
CA ASN A 286 22.96 -5.02 -5.81
C ASN A 286 23.72 -6.29 -5.38
N ILE A 287 23.51 -7.41 -6.06
CA ILE A 287 24.16 -8.70 -5.79
C ILE A 287 25.54 -8.86 -6.46
N GLY A 288 26.28 -7.76 -6.63
CA GLY A 288 27.65 -7.81 -7.15
C GLY A 288 27.79 -7.97 -8.67
N LEU A 289 26.78 -7.60 -9.44
CA LEU A 289 26.88 -7.53 -10.91
C LEU A 289 27.97 -6.55 -11.36
N GLU A 290 28.91 -7.04 -12.18
CA GLU A 290 29.90 -6.19 -12.84
C GLU A 290 29.31 -5.42 -14.04
N ASP A 291 28.30 -5.99 -14.71
CA ASP A 291 27.62 -5.35 -15.83
C ASP A 291 26.67 -4.25 -15.35
N LYS A 292 27.10 -3.00 -15.53
CA LYS A 292 26.33 -1.81 -15.16
C LYS A 292 25.04 -1.67 -15.96
N SER A 293 25.04 -2.06 -17.23
CA SER A 293 23.87 -1.94 -18.09
C SER A 293 22.75 -2.89 -17.65
N LEU A 294 23.11 -4.13 -17.30
CA LEU A 294 22.17 -5.10 -16.75
C LEU A 294 21.63 -4.65 -15.39
N SER A 295 22.50 -4.11 -14.52
CA SER A 295 22.08 -3.55 -13.23
C SER A 295 21.06 -2.42 -13.39
N GLU A 296 21.29 -1.49 -14.32
CA GLU A 296 20.35 -0.40 -14.64
C GLU A 296 19.02 -0.91 -15.21
N LEU A 297 19.03 -1.98 -16.01
CA LEU A 297 17.83 -2.63 -16.53
C LEU A 297 17.02 -3.30 -15.41
N ILE A 298 17.68 -3.99 -14.46
CA ILE A 298 17.02 -4.59 -13.31
C ILE A 298 16.34 -3.53 -12.45
N VAL A 299 17.04 -2.41 -12.20
CA VAL A 299 16.47 -1.26 -11.45
C VAL A 299 15.21 -0.74 -12.14
N GLN A 300 15.26 -0.52 -13.45
CA GLN A 300 14.12 -0.03 -14.23
C GLN A 300 12.96 -1.03 -14.26
N TYR A 301 13.26 -2.32 -14.45
CA TYR A 301 12.26 -3.38 -14.44
C TYR A 301 11.56 -3.47 -13.08
N ASN A 302 12.32 -3.47 -11.98
CA ASN A 302 11.76 -3.50 -10.63
C ASN A 302 10.87 -2.29 -10.33
N GLN A 303 11.25 -1.11 -10.83
CA GLN A 303 10.40 0.07 -10.72
C GLN A 303 9.07 -0.13 -11.46
N LEU A 304 9.10 -0.64 -12.70
CA LEU A 304 7.87 -0.94 -13.45
C LEU A 304 7.00 -2.00 -12.76
N ILE A 305 7.60 -3.04 -12.18
CA ILE A 305 6.88 -4.06 -11.40
C ILE A 305 6.26 -3.46 -10.15
N ALA A 306 7.00 -2.61 -9.42
CA ALA A 306 6.48 -1.93 -8.23
C ALA A 306 5.28 -1.05 -8.58
N ASP A 307 5.40 -0.23 -9.63
CA ASP A 307 4.32 0.65 -10.09
C ASP A 307 3.12 -0.15 -10.61
N ARG A 308 3.37 -1.24 -11.36
CA ARG A 308 2.34 -2.17 -11.80
C ARG A 308 1.63 -2.80 -10.62
N ASN A 309 2.34 -3.29 -9.60
CA ASN A 309 1.73 -3.95 -8.45
C ASN A 309 0.92 -2.95 -7.61
N ARG A 310 1.44 -1.72 -7.46
CA ARG A 310 0.71 -0.58 -6.86
C ARG A 310 -0.55 -0.24 -7.65
N LEU A 311 -0.56 -0.39 -8.97
CA LEU A 311 -1.73 -0.09 -9.80
C LEU A 311 -2.69 -1.29 -9.93
N SER A 312 -2.18 -2.52 -9.97
CA SER A 312 -2.94 -3.78 -10.07
C SER A 312 -3.84 -4.00 -8.86
N ARG A 313 -3.35 -3.65 -7.66
CA ARG A 313 -4.16 -3.70 -6.43
C ARG A 313 -5.27 -2.64 -6.42
N THR A 314 -5.31 -1.73 -7.38
CA THR A 314 -6.00 -0.43 -7.24
C THR A 314 -6.78 0.06 -8.45
N SER A 315 -6.62 -0.59 -9.59
CA SER A 315 -7.27 -0.28 -10.87
C SER A 315 -7.68 -1.55 -11.61
N SER A 316 -8.70 -1.42 -12.45
CA SER A 316 -9.03 -2.50 -13.40
C SER A 316 -7.87 -2.66 -14.39
N GLU A 317 -7.69 -3.89 -14.88
CA GLU A 317 -6.73 -4.22 -15.94
C GLU A 317 -6.91 -3.36 -17.21
N ASN A 318 -8.08 -2.72 -17.38
CA ASN A 318 -8.37 -1.80 -18.48
C ASN A 318 -7.89 -0.35 -18.25
N ASN A 319 -7.26 -0.02 -17.12
CA ASN A 319 -6.71 1.32 -16.89
C ASN A 319 -5.57 1.58 -17.90
N PRO A 320 -5.59 2.67 -18.69
CA PRO A 320 -4.55 2.99 -19.67
C PRO A 320 -3.12 2.98 -19.10
N ALA A 321 -2.91 3.47 -17.88
CA ALA A 321 -1.61 3.43 -17.22
C ALA A 321 -1.17 1.99 -16.92
N PHE A 322 -2.11 1.11 -16.53
CA PHE A 322 -1.84 -0.31 -16.30
C PHE A 322 -1.47 -1.05 -17.58
N VAL A 323 -2.21 -0.79 -18.67
CA VAL A 323 -1.90 -1.33 -20.01
C VAL A 323 -0.53 -0.85 -20.48
N THR A 324 -0.21 0.42 -20.27
CA THR A 324 1.09 1.02 -20.64
C THR A 324 2.22 0.40 -19.84
N LEU A 325 2.06 0.22 -18.53
CA LEU A 325 3.04 -0.46 -17.67
C LEU A 325 3.29 -1.90 -18.12
N ASN A 326 2.24 -2.67 -18.41
CA ASN A 326 2.39 -4.03 -18.94
C ASN A 326 3.13 -4.04 -20.28
N GLY A 327 2.82 -3.10 -21.18
CA GLY A 327 3.52 -2.97 -22.47
C GLY A 327 5.00 -2.63 -22.31
N ASN A 328 5.34 -1.76 -21.35
CA ASN A 328 6.73 -1.40 -21.03
C ASN A 328 7.49 -2.59 -20.43
N ILE A 329 6.88 -3.33 -19.50
CA ILE A 329 7.46 -4.55 -18.92
C ILE A 329 7.72 -5.58 -20.01
N GLN A 330 6.75 -5.81 -20.89
CA GLN A 330 6.91 -6.77 -21.98
C GLN A 330 7.99 -6.36 -22.98
N SER A 331 8.07 -5.06 -23.31
CA SER A 331 9.13 -4.52 -24.18
C SER A 331 10.52 -4.74 -23.58
N MET A 332 10.68 -4.48 -22.26
CA MET A 332 11.95 -4.71 -21.56
C MET A 332 12.35 -6.19 -21.54
N LEU A 333 11.38 -7.10 -21.37
CA LEU A 333 11.65 -8.55 -21.38
C LEU A 333 11.98 -9.09 -22.78
N SER A 334 11.62 -8.37 -23.84
CA SER A 334 11.85 -8.77 -25.24
C SER A 334 13.08 -8.14 -25.90
N SER A 335 13.74 -7.19 -25.22
CA SER A 335 14.92 -6.46 -25.72
C SER A 335 16.21 -7.17 -25.34
#